data_AF-A0A974CM78-F1
#
_entry.id   AF-A0A974CM78-F1
#
_cell.length_a   1.000
_cell.length_b   1.000
_cell.length_c   1.000
_cell.angle_alpha   90.00
_cell.angle_beta   90.00
_cell.angle_gamma   90.00
#
_symmetry.space_group_name_H-M   'P 1'
#
loop_
_entity.id
_entity.type
_entity.pdbx_description
1 polymer ?
#
loop_
_entity_poly.entity_id
_entity_poly.type
_entity_poly.pdbx_seq_one_letter_code
_entity_poly.pdbx_strand_id
1 'polypeptide(L)'
;MMLACKQVAETAQKSNNSIRIIGDYSTEHNQISNILNKHWHILEQDKVLKEVIGARPVVTFRRSKNLRDRLMHSHFTITTKPTSLSELTKGCYKCGNCLACPFIEKTTSIRGHSDIEEFKLRHFMNCKTPGVVYIMRCICNKLYVGKTQRQFRRRILEHVGDVRNKRNTSVAIHVNELHGGNVNTMKFFAVEHFQPTTRVGDIDTKLLQCEAKWIFWLNSRSSAGLNEGFTFKPFL
;
A
#
# COMPACT_ATOMS: atom_id res chain seq x y z
N MET A 1 -57.70 -26.52 32.86
CA MET A 1 -56.69 -25.53 32.41
C MET A 1 -55.34 -26.22 32.41
N MET A 2 -54.92 -26.72 31.24
CA MET A 2 -53.64 -27.39 31.02
C MET A 2 -52.50 -26.36 31.04
N LEU A 3 -51.37 -26.66 31.69
CA LEU A 3 -50.05 -26.16 31.30
C LEU A 3 -49.02 -27.27 31.58
N ALA A 4 -48.68 -28.01 30.52
CA ALA A 4 -47.61 -29.00 30.53
C ALA A 4 -46.26 -28.30 30.32
N CYS A 5 -45.31 -28.56 31.20
CA CYS A 5 -43.95 -28.05 31.14
C CYS A 5 -43.19 -28.78 30.02
N LYS A 6 -42.93 -28.10 28.90
CA LYS A 6 -42.10 -28.61 27.80
C LYS A 6 -40.64 -28.58 28.23
N GLN A 7 -40.03 -29.75 28.43
CA GLN A 7 -38.58 -29.91 28.42
C GLN A 7 -38.07 -29.70 26.99
N VAL A 8 -37.24 -28.67 26.81
CA VAL A 8 -36.50 -28.44 25.56
C VAL A 8 -35.29 -29.36 25.61
N ALA A 9 -35.33 -30.43 24.80
CA ALA A 9 -34.17 -31.26 24.55
C ALA A 9 -33.18 -30.46 23.68
N GLU A 10 -32.01 -30.14 24.24
CA GLU A 10 -30.89 -29.60 23.49
C GLU A 10 -30.32 -30.71 22.59
N THR A 11 -30.68 -30.69 21.31
CA THR A 11 -30.01 -31.50 20.28
C THR A 11 -28.67 -30.86 19.94
N ALA A 12 -27.60 -31.39 20.55
CA ALA A 12 -26.24 -31.10 20.14
C ALA A 12 -26.03 -31.54 18.68
N GLN A 13 -25.96 -30.58 17.76
CA GLN A 13 -25.54 -30.82 16.38
C GLN A 13 -24.07 -31.26 16.38
N LYS A 14 -23.81 -32.57 16.19
CA LYS A 14 -22.47 -33.09 15.90
C LYS A 14 -22.00 -32.51 14.56
N SER A 15 -21.08 -31.53 14.59
CA SER A 15 -20.34 -31.12 13.41
C SER A 15 -19.45 -32.29 12.97
N ASN A 16 -19.65 -32.79 11.74
CA ASN A 16 -18.70 -33.70 11.10
C ASN A 16 -17.46 -32.91 10.69
N ASN A 17 -16.62 -32.54 11.66
CA ASN A 17 -15.31 -31.95 11.41
C ASN A 17 -14.39 -33.04 10.83
N SER A 18 -14.40 -33.20 9.51
CA SER A 18 -13.39 -33.99 8.80
C SER A 18 -12.24 -33.06 8.38
N ILE A 19 -11.08 -33.26 8.99
CA ILE A 19 -9.87 -32.50 8.64
C ILE A 19 -9.37 -32.97 7.27
N ARG A 20 -8.96 -32.02 6.42
CA ARG A 20 -8.31 -32.34 5.14
C ARG A 20 -6.81 -32.10 5.22
N ILE A 21 -6.03 -33.13 4.90
CA ILE A 21 -4.59 -33.00 4.72
C ILE A 21 -4.35 -32.79 3.23
N ILE A 22 -3.88 -31.60 2.87
CA ILE A 22 -3.64 -31.21 1.48
C ILE A 22 -2.14 -31.27 1.19
N GLY A 23 -1.72 -32.22 0.38
CA GLY A 23 -0.34 -32.38 -0.09
C GLY A 23 -0.18 -32.06 -1.58
N ASP A 24 1.06 -31.96 -2.06
CA ASP A 24 1.35 -31.95 -3.50
C ASP A 24 1.51 -33.40 -3.99
N TYR A 25 1.01 -33.71 -5.18
CA TYR A 25 1.13 -35.05 -5.78
C TYR A 25 2.59 -35.34 -6.12
N SER A 26 3.14 -36.41 -5.53
CA SER A 26 4.47 -36.98 -5.81
C SER A 26 4.38 -38.49 -6.04
N THR A 27 5.46 -39.13 -6.46
CA THR A 27 5.54 -40.59 -6.63
C THR A 27 5.29 -41.36 -5.33
N GLU A 28 5.54 -40.74 -4.19
CA GLU A 28 5.45 -41.32 -2.84
C GLU A 28 4.09 -41.03 -2.17
N HIS A 29 3.14 -40.37 -2.82
CA HIS A 29 1.86 -39.95 -2.23
C HIS A 29 1.07 -41.11 -1.59
N ASN A 30 1.15 -42.30 -2.18
CA ASN A 30 0.55 -43.52 -1.63
C ASN A 30 1.23 -43.97 -0.34
N GLN A 31 2.57 -43.88 -0.28
CA GLN A 31 3.33 -44.22 0.93
C GLN A 31 2.99 -43.24 2.06
N ILE A 32 2.88 -41.94 1.74
CA ILE A 32 2.49 -40.90 2.70
C ILE A 32 1.08 -41.16 3.25
N SER A 33 0.11 -41.46 2.38
CA SER A 33 -1.25 -41.81 2.80
C SER A 33 -1.26 -43.07 3.68
N ASN A 34 -0.46 -44.08 3.34
CA ASN A 34 -0.36 -45.32 4.11
C ASN A 34 0.26 -45.10 5.50
N ILE A 35 1.31 -44.29 5.61
CA ILE A 35 1.93 -43.93 6.89
C ILE A 35 0.93 -43.18 7.77
N LEU A 36 0.22 -42.19 7.22
CA LEU A 36 -0.80 -41.43 7.94
C LEU A 36 -1.92 -42.34 8.47
N ASN A 37 -2.43 -43.25 7.63
CA ASN A 37 -3.47 -44.19 8.04
C ASN A 37 -2.97 -45.21 9.08
N LYS A 38 -1.73 -45.69 8.95
CA LYS A 38 -1.12 -46.67 9.86
C LYS A 38 -0.89 -46.08 11.24
N HIS A 39 -0.39 -44.85 11.32
CA HIS A 39 0.02 -44.20 12.55
C HIS A 39 -1.02 -43.24 13.14
N TRP A 40 -2.25 -43.22 12.58
CA TRP A 40 -3.33 -42.35 13.06
C TRP A 40 -3.64 -42.53 14.55
N HIS A 41 -3.53 -43.77 15.05
CA HIS A 41 -3.76 -44.11 16.45
C HIS A 41 -2.87 -43.32 17.43
N ILE A 42 -1.68 -42.86 17.02
CA ILE A 42 -0.79 -42.05 17.87
C ILE A 42 -1.47 -40.74 18.25
N LEU A 43 -2.21 -40.13 17.31
CA LEU A 43 -2.92 -38.86 17.53
C LEU A 43 -4.21 -39.06 18.33
N GLU A 44 -4.80 -40.27 18.32
CA GLU A 44 -5.99 -40.61 19.11
C GLU A 44 -5.69 -40.85 20.60
N GLN A 45 -4.43 -41.08 20.97
CA GLN A 45 -4.03 -41.31 22.37
C GLN A 45 -4.16 -40.06 23.23
N ASP A 46 -4.06 -38.87 22.63
CA ASP A 46 -4.23 -37.59 23.30
C ASP A 46 -5.70 -37.15 23.28
N LYS A 47 -6.28 -36.95 24.48
CA LYS A 47 -7.70 -36.61 24.65
C LYS A 47 -8.03 -35.23 24.06
N VAL A 48 -7.12 -34.27 24.14
CA VAL A 48 -7.31 -32.91 23.63
C VAL A 48 -7.25 -32.93 22.10
N LEU A 49 -6.27 -33.62 21.52
CA LEU A 49 -6.15 -33.72 20.06
C LEU A 49 -7.32 -34.49 19.44
N LYS A 50 -7.82 -35.54 20.11
CA LYS A 50 -8.96 -36.32 19.64
C LYS A 50 -10.25 -35.50 19.54
N GLU A 51 -10.49 -34.60 20.49
CA GLU A 51 -11.66 -33.69 20.47
C GLU A 51 -11.56 -32.66 19.33
N VAL A 52 -10.36 -32.13 19.06
CA VAL A 52 -10.12 -31.11 18.03
C VAL A 52 -10.13 -31.68 16.62
N ILE A 53 -9.52 -32.86 16.42
CA ILE A 53 -9.26 -33.43 15.10
C ILE A 53 -10.45 -34.23 14.56
N GLY A 54 -11.25 -34.84 15.45
CA GLY A 54 -12.41 -35.62 15.06
C GLY A 54 -12.05 -36.96 14.38
N ALA A 55 -12.79 -37.32 13.32
CA ALA A 55 -12.61 -38.56 12.58
C ALA A 55 -11.34 -38.54 11.71
N ARG A 56 -10.97 -39.70 11.14
CA ARG A 56 -9.81 -39.83 10.23
C ARG A 56 -9.82 -38.74 9.14
N PRO A 57 -8.65 -38.16 8.82
CA PRO A 57 -8.58 -37.03 7.92
C PRO A 57 -8.71 -37.52 6.48
N VAL A 58 -9.27 -36.67 5.64
CA VAL A 58 -9.29 -36.91 4.19
C VAL A 58 -7.99 -36.38 3.62
N VAL A 59 -7.14 -37.27 3.11
CA VAL A 59 -5.90 -36.90 2.43
C VAL A 59 -6.22 -36.57 0.96
N THR A 60 -5.89 -35.37 0.52
CA THR A 60 -6.05 -34.94 -0.88
C THR A 60 -4.73 -34.41 -1.42
N PHE A 61 -4.45 -34.72 -2.69
CA PHE A 61 -3.24 -34.25 -3.37
C PHE A 61 -3.61 -33.28 -4.48
N ARG A 62 -2.99 -32.10 -4.49
CA ARG A 62 -3.07 -31.14 -5.59
C ARG A 62 -1.92 -31.36 -6.57
N ARG A 63 -2.08 -30.89 -7.81
CA ARG A 63 -1.02 -30.99 -8.83
C ARG A 63 0.28 -30.34 -8.32
N SER A 64 1.41 -31.03 -8.50
CA SER A 64 2.73 -30.46 -8.24
C SER A 64 3.06 -29.36 -9.25
N LYS A 65 3.93 -28.42 -8.83
CA LYS A 65 4.39 -27.30 -9.69
C LYS A 65 5.27 -27.84 -10.81
N ASN A 66 4.84 -27.66 -12.06
CA ASN A 66 5.64 -28.05 -13.22
C ASN A 66 6.64 -26.96 -13.63
N LEU A 67 7.47 -27.24 -14.65
CA LEU A 67 8.49 -26.29 -15.11
C LEU A 67 7.87 -24.96 -15.57
N ARG A 68 6.71 -24.98 -16.23
CA ARG A 68 5.96 -23.78 -16.60
C ARG A 68 5.55 -22.97 -15.36
N ASP A 69 5.05 -23.62 -14.32
CA ASP A 69 4.68 -22.96 -13.06
C ASP A 69 5.91 -22.39 -12.33
N ARG A 70 7.11 -22.95 -12.56
CA ARG A 70 8.37 -22.45 -11.97
C ARG A 70 9.02 -21.33 -12.78
N LEU A 71 8.95 -21.41 -14.11
CA LEU A 71 9.68 -20.52 -15.02
C LEU A 71 8.84 -19.37 -15.58
N MET A 72 7.51 -19.52 -15.67
CA MET A 72 6.64 -18.57 -16.37
C MET A 72 5.94 -17.56 -15.45
N HIS A 73 6.17 -17.61 -14.14
CA HIS A 73 5.76 -16.51 -13.27
C HIS A 73 6.79 -15.40 -13.38
N SER A 74 6.42 -14.30 -14.03
CA SER A 74 7.20 -13.07 -13.94
C SER A 74 7.24 -12.62 -12.47
N HIS A 75 8.40 -12.13 -12.01
CA HIS A 75 8.46 -11.35 -10.75
C HIS A 75 7.61 -10.07 -10.82
N PHE A 76 7.08 -9.76 -12.00
CA PHE A 76 5.99 -8.81 -12.18
C PHE A 76 4.69 -9.45 -11.69
N THR A 77 4.57 -9.60 -10.37
CA THR A 77 3.26 -9.78 -9.75
C THR A 77 2.42 -8.56 -10.10
N ILE A 78 1.64 -8.65 -11.17
CA ILE A 78 0.40 -7.89 -11.21
C ILE A 78 -0.37 -8.46 -10.04
N THR A 79 -0.52 -7.70 -8.97
CA THR A 79 -1.43 -7.99 -7.86
C THR A 79 -2.84 -8.06 -8.44
N THR A 80 -3.19 -9.16 -9.08
CA THR A 80 -4.54 -9.45 -9.56
C THR A 80 -5.27 -10.19 -8.45
N LYS A 81 -5.79 -9.40 -7.51
CA LYS A 81 -7.12 -9.52 -6.89
C LYS A 81 -7.21 -8.50 -5.74
N PRO A 82 -7.99 -7.42 -5.88
CA PRO A 82 -8.18 -6.45 -4.81
C PRO A 82 -8.91 -7.13 -3.67
N THR A 83 -8.16 -7.52 -2.64
CA THR A 83 -8.72 -8.10 -1.41
C THR A 83 -8.92 -7.01 -0.35
N SER A 84 -8.52 -5.77 -0.63
CA SER A 84 -8.52 -4.65 0.30
C SER A 84 -9.15 -3.39 -0.32
N LEU A 85 -9.97 -2.69 0.47
CA LEU A 85 -10.62 -1.41 0.17
C LEU A 85 -9.65 -0.35 -0.40
N SER A 86 -8.37 -0.43 -0.02
CA SER A 86 -7.29 0.44 -0.50
C SER A 86 -7.07 0.42 -2.01
N GLU A 87 -7.47 -0.64 -2.72
CA GLU A 87 -7.32 -0.74 -4.18
C GLU A 87 -8.51 -0.12 -4.95
N LEU A 88 -9.66 0.06 -4.30
CA LEU A 88 -10.79 0.82 -4.89
C LEU A 88 -10.59 2.33 -4.74
N THR A 89 -9.96 2.78 -3.65
CA THR A 89 -9.77 4.20 -3.37
C THR A 89 -8.47 4.71 -3.97
N LYS A 90 -8.53 5.47 -5.06
CA LYS A 90 -7.36 6.16 -5.63
C LYS A 90 -7.27 7.59 -5.09
N GLY A 91 -6.05 8.11 -4.97
CA GLY A 91 -5.79 9.47 -4.49
C GLY A 91 -4.85 9.55 -3.28
N CYS A 92 -4.63 10.77 -2.81
CA CYS A 92 -3.87 11.06 -1.60
C CYS A 92 -4.81 11.26 -0.40
N TYR A 93 -4.53 10.58 0.71
CA TYR A 93 -5.36 10.61 1.92
C TYR A 93 -4.53 10.76 3.19
N LYS A 94 -5.16 11.27 4.25
CA LYS A 94 -4.59 11.28 5.59
C LYS A 94 -4.51 9.84 6.13
N CYS A 95 -3.43 9.52 6.83
CA CYS A 95 -3.32 8.21 7.51
C CYS A 95 -3.95 8.17 8.92
N GLY A 96 -4.57 9.26 9.37
CA GLY A 96 -5.24 9.39 10.68
C GLY A 96 -4.30 9.70 11.84
N ASN A 97 -3.20 8.95 11.99
CA ASN A 97 -2.41 8.93 13.23
C ASN A 97 -0.99 9.48 13.04
N CYS A 98 -0.83 10.70 12.50
CA CYS A 98 0.49 11.27 12.24
C CYS A 98 0.59 12.80 12.35
N LEU A 99 1.76 13.30 12.75
CA LEU A 99 2.03 14.76 12.83
C LEU A 99 1.99 15.48 11.47
N ALA A 100 2.20 14.77 10.36
CA ALA A 100 2.12 15.32 9.01
C ALA A 100 0.67 15.41 8.48
N CYS A 101 -0.26 14.71 9.11
CA CYS A 101 -1.64 14.55 8.64
C CYS A 101 -2.44 15.89 8.57
N PRO A 102 -2.22 16.89 9.45
CA PRO A 102 -2.85 18.21 9.34
C PRO A 102 -2.47 18.97 8.05
N PHE A 103 -1.30 18.69 7.49
CA PHE A 103 -0.80 19.33 6.28
C PHE A 103 -1.21 18.58 5.00
N ILE A 104 -1.76 17.37 5.11
CA ILE A 104 -2.21 16.59 3.96
C ILE A 104 -3.56 17.10 3.47
N GLU A 105 -3.63 17.37 2.18
CA GLU A 105 -4.86 17.62 1.43
C GLU A 105 -5.36 16.32 0.82
N LYS A 106 -6.67 16.06 0.93
CA LYS A 106 -7.29 14.91 0.25
C LYS A 106 -7.45 15.26 -1.22
N THR A 107 -6.84 14.48 -2.11
CA THR A 107 -6.82 14.80 -3.55
C THR A 107 -7.01 13.53 -4.36
N THR A 108 -7.94 13.55 -5.30
CA THR A 108 -8.22 12.43 -6.24
C THR A 108 -7.86 12.77 -7.68
N SER A 109 -7.85 14.06 -8.00
CA SER A 109 -7.50 14.59 -9.31
C SER A 109 -6.89 15.98 -9.21
N ILE A 110 -6.17 16.38 -10.26
CA ILE A 110 -5.44 17.65 -10.34
C ILE A 110 -5.71 18.25 -11.71
N ARG A 111 -5.94 19.57 -11.77
CA ARG A 111 -6.00 20.31 -13.03
C ARG A 111 -4.64 20.95 -13.30
N GLY A 112 -4.14 20.80 -14.52
CA GLY A 112 -2.87 21.40 -14.97
C GLY A 112 -3.11 22.64 -15.82
N HIS A 113 -2.02 23.18 -16.39
CA HIS A 113 -2.09 24.33 -17.31
C HIS A 113 -2.18 23.92 -18.80
N SER A 114 -1.91 22.65 -19.13
CA SER A 114 -1.96 22.15 -20.52
C SER A 114 -3.35 21.62 -20.91
N ASP A 115 -3.52 21.24 -22.19
CA ASP A 115 -4.74 20.72 -22.83
C ASP A 115 -5.47 19.56 -22.10
N ILE A 116 -4.84 18.95 -21.10
CA ILE A 116 -5.45 17.91 -20.25
C ILE A 116 -6.14 18.61 -19.08
N GLU A 117 -7.46 18.69 -19.17
CA GLU A 117 -8.30 19.38 -18.20
C GLU A 117 -8.19 18.80 -16.78
N GLU A 118 -8.01 17.48 -16.65
CA GLU A 118 -7.93 16.81 -15.35
C GLU A 118 -7.05 15.53 -15.38
N PHE A 119 -6.06 15.45 -14.49
CA PHE A 119 -5.28 14.26 -14.21
C PHE A 119 -5.82 13.52 -12.99
N LYS A 120 -6.32 12.29 -13.18
CA LYS A 120 -6.80 11.42 -12.08
C LYS A 120 -5.66 10.60 -11.50
N LEU A 121 -5.50 10.65 -10.18
CA LEU A 121 -4.46 9.89 -9.47
C LEU A 121 -4.72 8.39 -9.64
N ARG A 122 -3.65 7.64 -9.94
CA ARG A 122 -3.74 6.21 -10.26
C ARG A 122 -3.60 5.30 -9.04
N HIS A 123 -2.94 5.80 -8.00
CA HIS A 123 -2.52 5.05 -6.84
C HIS A 123 -3.19 5.55 -5.56
N PHE A 124 -3.38 4.65 -4.59
CA PHE A 124 -3.67 5.04 -3.21
C PHE A 124 -2.38 5.47 -2.52
N MET A 125 -2.34 6.70 -2.03
CA MET A 125 -1.18 7.25 -1.35
C MET A 125 -1.60 7.90 -0.04
N ASN A 126 -0.74 7.81 0.97
CA ASN A 126 -0.96 8.49 2.23
C ASN A 126 0.38 8.92 2.84
N CYS A 127 0.34 9.46 4.05
CA CYS A 127 1.52 9.98 4.75
C CYS A 127 2.64 8.93 4.94
N LYS A 128 2.32 7.63 4.90
CA LYS A 128 3.28 6.54 5.10
C LYS A 128 3.87 6.02 3.78
N THR A 129 3.33 6.41 2.63
CA THR A 129 3.81 5.96 1.31
C THR A 129 5.23 6.47 1.05
N PRO A 130 6.22 5.60 0.81
CA PRO A 130 7.57 5.98 0.37
C PRO A 130 7.64 6.12 -1.16
N GLY A 131 8.73 6.69 -1.67
CA GLY A 131 8.99 6.76 -3.11
C GLY A 131 7.93 7.58 -3.85
N VAL A 132 7.60 8.78 -3.35
CA VAL A 132 6.53 9.61 -3.91
C VAL A 132 7.07 10.86 -4.61
N VAL A 133 6.37 11.27 -5.67
CA VAL A 133 6.36 12.65 -6.14
C VAL A 133 5.13 13.33 -5.53
N TYR A 134 5.30 14.54 -5.01
CA TYR A 134 4.27 15.29 -4.31
C TYR A 134 4.24 16.75 -4.76
N ILE A 135 3.09 17.38 -4.49
CA ILE A 135 2.88 18.80 -4.68
C ILE A 135 2.61 19.42 -3.31
N MET A 136 3.23 20.57 -3.08
CA MET A 136 2.85 21.50 -2.03
C MET A 136 2.13 22.68 -2.67
N ARG A 137 0.92 22.96 -2.19
CA ARG A 137 0.09 24.09 -2.57
C ARG A 137 0.06 25.08 -1.42
N CYS A 138 0.45 26.32 -1.71
CA CYS A 138 0.29 27.43 -0.79
C CYS A 138 -1.11 28.05 -0.92
N ILE A 139 -1.61 28.71 0.13
CA ILE A 139 -2.88 29.46 0.09
C ILE A 139 -2.91 30.58 -0.95
N CYS A 140 -1.75 31.10 -1.37
CA CYS A 140 -1.65 32.08 -2.46
C CYS A 140 -1.61 31.41 -3.86
N ASN A 141 -1.99 30.13 -3.95
CA ASN A 141 -2.03 29.30 -5.16
C ASN A 141 -0.66 29.01 -5.82
N LYS A 142 0.46 29.43 -5.22
CA LYS A 142 1.78 28.99 -5.68
C LYS A 142 2.00 27.51 -5.39
N LEU A 143 2.54 26.80 -6.38
CA LEU A 143 2.82 25.37 -6.31
C LEU A 143 4.32 25.12 -6.20
N TYR A 144 4.66 24.06 -5.46
CA TYR A 144 5.99 23.45 -5.43
C TYR A 144 5.84 21.96 -5.71
N VAL A 145 6.66 21.42 -6.62
CA VAL A 145 6.75 19.99 -6.87
C VAL A 145 8.03 19.47 -6.24
N GLY A 146 7.95 18.32 -5.58
CA GLY A 146 9.13 17.66 -5.01
C GLY A 146 9.04 16.14 -5.09
N LYS A 147 10.18 15.46 -4.95
CA LYS A 147 10.24 14.01 -4.72
C LYS A 147 10.75 13.62 -3.32
N THR A 148 10.48 12.38 -2.93
CA THR A 148 11.15 11.73 -1.80
C THR A 148 11.18 10.22 -1.97
N GLN A 149 12.33 9.59 -1.76
CA GLN A 149 12.41 8.13 -1.62
C GLN A 149 11.87 7.66 -0.27
N ARG A 150 12.00 8.50 0.76
CA ARG A 150 11.55 8.22 2.14
C ARG A 150 10.03 8.41 2.26
N GLN A 151 9.46 7.95 3.36
CA GLN A 151 8.02 8.12 3.65
C GLN A 151 7.60 9.58 3.54
N PHE A 152 6.48 9.83 2.88
CA PHE A 152 5.98 11.18 2.59
C PHE A 152 5.91 12.09 3.82
N ARG A 153 5.44 11.57 4.96
CA ARG A 153 5.37 12.30 6.24
C ARG A 153 6.70 12.90 6.68
N ARG A 154 7.83 12.24 6.41
CA ARG A 154 9.16 12.75 6.79
C ARG A 154 9.46 14.02 6.00
N ARG A 155 9.19 13.99 4.69
CA ARG A 155 9.43 15.14 3.81
C ARG A 155 8.51 16.33 4.13
N ILE A 156 7.25 16.08 4.47
CA ILE A 156 6.34 17.14 4.92
C ILE A 156 6.88 17.83 6.19
N LEU A 157 7.30 17.05 7.19
CA LEU A 157 7.82 17.60 8.44
C LEU A 157 9.16 18.33 8.26
N GLU A 158 9.96 17.94 7.28
CA GLU A 158 11.16 18.70 6.89
C GLU A 158 10.80 20.08 6.39
N HIS A 159 9.86 20.22 5.45
CA HIS A 159 9.39 21.54 5.00
C HIS A 159 8.85 22.39 6.15
N VAL A 160 8.08 21.79 7.06
CA VAL A 160 7.60 22.47 8.28
C VAL A 160 8.76 22.92 9.17
N GLY A 161 9.78 22.08 9.35
CA GLY A 161 10.99 22.41 10.08
C GLY A 161 11.82 23.50 9.40
N ASP A 162 11.89 23.50 8.06
CA ASP A 162 12.62 24.50 7.28
C ASP A 162 12.00 25.89 7.45
N VAL A 163 10.66 25.99 7.42
CA VAL A 163 9.94 27.25 7.70
C VAL A 163 10.24 27.71 9.12
N ARG A 164 10.03 26.85 10.13
CA ARG A 164 10.21 27.21 11.55
C ARG A 164 11.63 27.68 11.88
N ASN A 165 12.62 27.06 11.25
CA ASN A 165 14.03 27.39 11.46
C ASN A 165 14.56 28.44 10.45
N LYS A 166 13.68 29.04 9.63
CA LYS A 166 14.04 30.04 8.62
C LYS A 166 15.18 29.59 7.69
N ARG A 167 15.15 28.33 7.26
CA ARG A 167 16.16 27.81 6.33
C ARG A 167 16.02 28.44 4.94
N ASN A 168 17.13 28.49 4.22
CA ASN A 168 17.21 29.05 2.88
C ASN A 168 16.71 28.03 1.84
N THR A 169 15.41 27.72 1.86
CA THR A 169 14.74 26.92 0.81
C THR A 169 13.62 27.75 0.20
N SER A 170 13.37 27.59 -1.10
CA SER A 170 12.34 28.39 -1.80
C SER A 170 10.96 28.39 -1.13
N VAL A 171 10.53 27.25 -0.61
CA VAL A 171 9.29 27.11 0.16
C VAL A 171 9.38 27.86 1.49
N ALA A 172 10.47 27.70 2.23
CA ALA A 172 10.63 28.35 3.54
C ALA A 172 10.74 29.87 3.42
N ILE A 173 11.51 30.37 2.46
CA ILE A 173 11.63 31.80 2.13
C ILE A 173 10.24 32.35 1.83
N HIS A 174 9.52 31.73 0.89
CA HIS A 174 8.18 32.16 0.50
C HIS A 174 7.20 32.24 1.69
N VAL A 175 7.16 31.21 2.52
CA VAL A 175 6.23 31.17 3.68
C VAL A 175 6.65 32.16 4.76
N ASN A 176 7.95 32.32 5.02
CA ASN A 176 8.44 33.27 6.01
C ASN A 176 8.22 34.72 5.59
N GLU A 177 8.48 35.06 4.32
CA GLU A 177 8.37 36.43 3.82
C GLU A 177 6.92 36.85 3.54
N LEU A 178 6.12 35.98 2.89
CA LEU A 178 4.78 36.36 2.44
C LEU A 178 3.66 35.93 3.40
N HIS A 179 3.91 34.97 4.28
CA HIS A 179 2.90 34.40 5.17
C HIS A 179 3.31 34.45 6.65
N GLY A 180 4.34 35.24 6.99
CA GLY A 180 4.80 35.43 8.36
C GLY A 180 5.27 34.15 9.06
N GLY A 181 5.71 33.14 8.31
CA GLY A 181 6.16 31.84 8.85
C GLY A 181 5.03 30.91 9.25
N ASN A 182 3.78 31.20 8.89
CA ASN A 182 2.64 30.35 9.19
C ASN A 182 2.66 29.06 8.36
N VAL A 183 3.08 27.95 8.98
CA VAL A 183 3.17 26.64 8.32
C VAL A 183 1.83 26.06 7.87
N ASN A 184 0.71 26.52 8.44
CA ASN A 184 -0.63 26.01 8.07
C ASN A 184 -1.06 26.46 6.67
N THR A 185 -0.34 27.41 6.07
CA THR A 185 -0.52 27.86 4.68
C THR A 185 -0.10 26.82 3.65
N MET A 186 0.72 25.85 4.04
CA MET A 186 1.20 24.78 3.17
C MET A 186 0.29 23.56 3.25
N LYS A 187 -0.22 23.11 2.11
CA LYS A 187 -0.95 21.85 1.95
C LYS A 187 -0.23 20.92 0.98
N PHE A 188 -0.21 19.63 1.28
CA PHE A 188 0.58 18.64 0.56
C PHE A 188 -0.30 17.49 0.09
N PHE A 189 -0.05 17.00 -1.12
CA PHE A 189 -0.65 15.77 -1.63
C PHE A 189 0.32 15.06 -2.57
N ALA A 190 0.36 13.72 -2.49
CA ALA A 190 1.17 12.88 -3.36
C ALA A 190 0.45 12.62 -4.68
N VAL A 191 1.20 12.58 -5.79
CA VAL A 191 0.63 12.49 -7.15
C VAL A 191 1.02 11.21 -7.88
N GLU A 192 2.24 10.73 -7.63
CA GLU A 192 2.75 9.48 -8.18
C GLU A 192 3.58 8.77 -7.12
N HIS A 193 3.65 7.44 -7.21
CA HIS A 193 4.52 6.64 -6.37
C HIS A 193 5.19 5.52 -7.16
N PHE A 194 6.43 5.22 -6.77
CA PHE A 194 7.23 4.15 -7.36
C PHE A 194 7.65 3.18 -6.27
N GLN A 195 7.35 1.89 -6.46
CA GLN A 195 7.81 0.84 -5.56
C GLN A 195 9.24 0.42 -5.92
N PRO A 196 10.11 0.19 -4.92
CA PRO A 196 11.38 -0.48 -5.15
C PRO A 196 11.15 -1.87 -5.74
N THR A 197 11.69 -2.14 -6.92
CA THR A 197 11.71 -3.49 -7.49
C THR A 197 12.98 -4.21 -7.06
N THR A 198 12.93 -5.54 -6.95
CA THR A 198 14.11 -6.40 -6.70
C THR A 198 15.19 -6.28 -7.79
N ARG A 199 14.83 -5.81 -8.99
CA ARG A 199 15.80 -5.43 -10.02
C ARG A 199 16.31 -4.02 -9.75
N VAL A 200 17.64 -3.87 -9.75
CA VAL A 200 18.41 -2.63 -9.54
C VAL A 200 18.15 -1.64 -10.68
N GLY A 201 16.93 -1.13 -10.79
CA GLY A 201 16.64 0.09 -11.53
C GLY A 201 16.72 1.24 -10.55
N ASP A 202 17.39 2.33 -10.92
CA ASP A 202 17.49 3.50 -10.07
C ASP A 202 16.11 4.18 -9.93
N ILE A 203 15.47 3.93 -8.78
CA ILE A 203 14.20 4.55 -8.39
C ILE A 203 14.35 6.06 -8.35
N ASP A 204 15.55 6.57 -8.03
CA ASP A 204 15.79 7.99 -7.96
C ASP A 204 15.67 8.64 -9.34
N THR A 205 16.27 8.02 -10.36
CA THR A 205 16.11 8.44 -11.76
C THR A 205 14.64 8.50 -12.17
N LYS A 206 13.81 7.50 -11.82
CA LYS A 206 12.36 7.52 -12.12
C LYS A 206 11.63 8.66 -11.39
N LEU A 207 11.95 8.87 -10.11
CA LEU A 207 11.38 9.96 -9.32
C LEU A 207 11.79 11.32 -9.89
N LEU A 208 13.05 11.50 -10.27
CA LEU A 208 13.60 12.71 -10.88
C LEU A 208 12.92 13.02 -12.22
N GLN A 209 12.81 12.03 -13.11
CA GLN A 209 12.10 12.17 -14.38
C GLN A 209 10.63 12.54 -14.17
N CYS A 210 9.96 11.91 -13.19
CA CYS A 210 8.57 12.21 -12.87
C CYS A 210 8.41 13.62 -12.29
N GLU A 211 9.26 14.03 -11.34
CA GLU A 211 9.31 15.38 -10.78
C GLU A 211 9.47 16.45 -11.87
N ALA A 212 10.41 16.26 -12.80
CA ALA A 212 10.62 17.19 -13.92
C ALA A 212 9.37 17.34 -14.81
N LYS A 213 8.67 16.23 -15.12
CA LYS A 213 7.41 16.27 -15.89
C LYS A 213 6.33 17.06 -15.16
N TRP A 214 6.21 16.87 -13.85
CA TRP A 214 5.23 17.58 -13.02
C TRP A 214 5.54 19.07 -12.88
N ILE A 215 6.82 19.45 -12.72
CA ILE A 215 7.26 20.84 -12.70
C ILE A 215 6.87 21.55 -14.00
N PHE A 216 7.12 20.89 -15.13
CA PHE A 216 6.76 21.40 -16.45
C PHE A 216 5.24 21.54 -16.62
N TRP A 217 4.48 20.46 -16.35
CA TRP A 217 3.03 20.43 -16.56
C TRP A 217 2.24 21.43 -15.69
N LEU A 218 2.72 21.70 -14.47
CA LEU A 218 2.09 22.64 -13.54
C LEU A 218 2.64 24.06 -13.63
N ASN A 219 3.65 24.30 -14.47
CA ASN A 219 4.39 25.56 -14.51
C ASN A 219 4.83 26.05 -13.11
N SER A 220 5.33 25.14 -12.26
CA SER A 220 5.63 25.44 -10.85
C SER A 220 6.97 26.16 -10.64
N ARG A 221 7.59 26.66 -11.71
CA ARG A 221 8.87 27.39 -11.66
C ARG A 221 8.67 28.82 -11.19
N SER A 222 9.67 29.36 -10.49
CA SER A 222 9.72 30.79 -10.19
C SER A 222 9.67 31.61 -11.50
N SER A 223 8.86 32.68 -11.61
CA SER A 223 8.08 33.36 -10.56
C SER A 223 6.65 32.83 -10.33
N ALA A 224 6.11 32.04 -11.26
CA ALA A 224 4.73 31.52 -11.20
C ALA A 224 4.51 30.50 -10.06
N GLY A 225 5.52 29.70 -9.74
CA GLY A 225 5.55 28.77 -8.61
C GLY A 225 6.80 28.96 -7.73
N LEU A 226 7.17 27.88 -7.03
CA LEU A 226 8.22 27.89 -6.00
C LEU A 226 9.42 27.00 -6.32
N ASN A 227 9.43 26.29 -7.46
CA ASN A 227 10.62 25.57 -7.90
C ASN A 227 11.64 26.56 -8.50
N GLU A 228 12.86 26.60 -7.96
CA GLU A 228 13.94 27.48 -8.46
C GLU A 228 14.43 27.05 -9.85
N GLY A 229 14.38 25.76 -10.14
CA GLY A 229 14.73 25.18 -11.43
C GLY A 229 14.46 23.68 -11.45
N PHE A 230 14.72 23.05 -12.59
CA PHE A 230 14.76 21.61 -12.72
C PHE A 230 15.77 21.23 -13.81
N THR A 231 16.25 19.99 -13.78
CA THR A 231 17.25 19.52 -14.73
C THR A 231 16.70 18.35 -15.54
N PHE A 232 17.03 18.33 -16.84
CA PHE A 232 16.72 17.21 -17.74
C PHE A 232 17.83 16.15 -17.77
N LYS A 233 18.91 16.31 -16.99
CA LYS A 233 19.96 15.29 -16.82
C LYS A 233 19.43 13.85 -16.61
N PRO A 234 18.33 13.62 -15.87
CA PRO A 234 17.78 12.28 -15.68
C PRO A 234 17.22 11.62 -16.95
N PHE A 235 17.06 12.35 -18.06
CA PHE A 235 16.56 11.85 -19.33
C PHE A 235 17.64 11.58 -20.37
N LEU A 236 18.90 11.92 -20.06
CA LEU A 236 20.08 11.72 -20.90
C LEU A 236 20.82 10.46 -20.45
#